data_AF-A0ABD5CSJ9-F1
#
_entry.id   AF-A0ABD5CSJ9-F1
#
_cell.length_a   1.000
_cell.length_b   1.000
_cell.length_c   1.000
_cell.angle_alpha   90.00
_cell.angle_beta   90.00
_cell.angle_gamma   90.00
#
_symmetry.space_group_name_H-M   'P 1'
#
loop_
_entity.id
_entity.type
_entity.pdbx_description
1 polymer ?
#
loop_
_entity_poly.entity_id
_entity_poly.type
_entity_poly.pdbx_seq_one_letter_code
_entity_poly.pdbx_strand_id
1 'polypeptide(L)'
;MGRKGIEVVVSKLEREQLLSMSRSRSLPHSLVRRAKIVLMAADGHTNQEIAVQCEVTSPAITHWKKRFVAQGLAGLHGEARPGRPRAHDDETVAELLAKVLHEKPDGATHWSVRSAAAQTGISKSSVARYLSLFGVQPHRSKSFKLSTDPYFVEKVRDIVGLYLSPPTNALVLCVDEKSQCQALERTQPVLPMGLGYLEGVTHDYIRHGTTTLFAALNAATGEVIAQCKSRHRHQEFLAFLKHVDQAVPEDLDVHLIVDNYAC
;
A
#
# COMPACT_ATOMS: atom_id res chain seq x y z
N MET A 1 3.54 50.09 37.88
CA MET A 1 2.42 49.95 36.92
C MET A 1 1.88 48.54 37.00
N GLY A 2 0.64 48.35 37.48
CA GLY A 2 0.02 47.02 37.59
C GLY A 2 -0.29 46.45 36.20
N ARG A 3 0.12 45.21 35.93
CA ARG A 3 -0.24 44.51 34.68
C ARG A 3 -1.77 44.37 34.62
N LYS A 4 -2.41 44.96 33.60
CA LYS A 4 -3.84 44.71 33.28
C LYS A 4 -4.08 43.20 33.20
N GLY A 5 -5.04 42.71 33.98
CA GLY A 5 -5.46 41.31 33.94
C GLY A 5 -6.04 40.95 32.57
N ILE A 6 -5.76 39.73 32.10
CA ILE A 6 -6.42 39.18 30.92
C ILE A 6 -7.79 38.68 31.37
N GLU A 7 -8.84 39.36 30.91
CA GLU A 7 -10.23 38.94 31.09
C GLU A 7 -10.55 37.80 30.12
N VAL A 8 -11.21 36.76 30.62
CA VAL A 8 -11.58 35.58 29.83
C VAL A 8 -13.10 35.51 29.81
N VAL A 9 -13.68 35.91 28.68
CA VAL A 9 -15.12 35.80 28.44
C VAL A 9 -15.37 34.54 27.63
N VAL A 10 -16.33 33.72 28.06
CA VAL A 10 -16.65 32.43 27.44
C VAL A 10 -18.12 32.44 27.08
N SER A 11 -18.46 32.16 25.82
CA SER A 11 -19.85 32.01 25.38
C SER A 11 -20.50 30.75 25.96
N LYS A 12 -21.83 30.66 25.92
CA LYS A 12 -22.55 29.45 26.41
C LYS A 12 -22.06 28.17 25.72
N LEU A 13 -21.90 28.22 24.40
CA LEU A 13 -21.43 27.09 23.59
C LEU A 13 -19.99 26.69 23.96
N GLU A 14 -19.09 27.65 24.08
CA GLU A 14 -17.70 27.37 24.48
C GLU A 14 -17.63 26.80 25.89
N ARG A 15 -18.49 27.27 26.81
CA ARG A 15 -18.54 26.78 28.18
C ARG A 15 -18.98 25.32 28.25
N GLU A 16 -19.98 24.93 27.46
CA GLU A 16 -20.40 23.52 27.34
C GLU A 16 -19.27 22.64 26.80
N GLN A 17 -18.57 23.09 25.76
CA GLN A 17 -17.44 22.37 25.18
C GLN A 17 -16.27 22.24 26.16
N LEU A 18 -15.92 23.31 26.86
CA LEU A 18 -14.88 23.29 27.91
C LEU A 18 -15.25 22.37 29.08
N LEU A 19 -16.52 22.35 29.49
CA LEU A 19 -17.00 21.44 30.54
C LEU A 19 -16.89 19.99 30.10
N SER A 20 -17.27 19.67 28.86
CA SER A 20 -17.06 18.34 28.28
C SER A 20 -15.57 17.95 28.24
N MET A 21 -14.71 18.84 27.76
CA MET A 21 -13.25 18.61 27.69
C MET A 21 -12.63 18.42 29.08
N SER A 22 -13.03 19.21 30.08
CA SER A 22 -12.47 19.17 31.43
C SER A 22 -12.85 17.91 32.23
N ARG A 23 -13.94 17.24 31.85
CA ARG A 23 -14.45 15.99 32.44
C ARG A 23 -14.07 14.73 31.66
N SER A 24 -13.51 14.89 30.46
CA SER A 24 -13.17 13.77 29.59
C SER A 24 -12.08 12.88 30.18
N ARG A 25 -12.27 11.56 30.07
CA ARG A 25 -11.28 10.54 30.44
C ARG A 25 -10.43 10.04 29.26
N SER A 26 -10.80 10.41 28.03
CA SER A 26 -10.13 9.97 26.79
C SER A 26 -9.21 11.02 26.18
N LEU A 27 -9.44 12.31 26.49
CA LEU A 27 -8.62 13.39 25.95
C LEU A 27 -7.24 13.42 26.63
N PRO A 28 -6.19 13.85 25.91
CA PRO A 28 -4.87 14.04 26.50
C PRO A 28 -4.96 14.91 27.77
N HIS A 29 -4.32 14.47 28.86
CA HIS A 29 -4.38 15.16 30.15
C HIS A 29 -4.00 16.66 30.06
N SER A 30 -3.08 17.00 29.14
CA SER A 30 -2.69 18.38 28.87
C SER A 30 -3.83 19.26 28.36
N LEU A 31 -4.73 18.71 27.53
CA LEU A 31 -5.88 19.41 26.98
C LEU A 31 -6.98 19.59 28.04
N VAL A 32 -7.24 18.54 28.83
CA VAL A 32 -8.17 18.57 29.99
C VAL A 32 -7.75 19.67 30.97
N ARG A 33 -6.45 19.74 31.30
CA ARG A 33 -5.89 20.75 32.19
C ARG A 33 -6.02 22.17 31.62
N ARG A 34 -5.81 22.37 30.33
CA ARG A 34 -6.01 23.66 29.65
C ARG A 34 -7.47 24.12 29.70
N ALA A 35 -8.42 23.20 29.49
CA ALA A 35 -9.84 23.50 29.60
C ALA A 35 -10.24 23.92 31.04
N LYS A 36 -9.70 23.25 32.07
CA LYS A 36 -9.90 23.64 33.47
C LYS A 36 -9.37 25.05 33.78
N ILE A 37 -8.19 25.40 33.28
CA ILE A 37 -7.61 26.74 33.44
C ILE A 37 -8.55 27.82 32.88
N VAL A 38 -9.10 27.62 31.68
CA VAL A 38 -10.01 28.60 31.04
C VAL A 38 -11.33 28.71 31.80
N LEU A 39 -11.93 27.58 32.21
CA LEU A 39 -13.17 27.58 33.00
C LEU A 39 -12.99 28.33 34.31
N MET A 40 -11.96 28.01 35.09
CA MET A 40 -11.71 28.68 36.37
C MET A 40 -11.43 30.17 36.18
N ALA A 41 -10.71 30.55 35.10
CA ALA A 41 -10.47 31.95 34.77
C ALA A 41 -11.74 32.70 34.36
N ALA A 42 -12.69 32.04 33.69
CA ALA A 42 -14.00 32.59 33.34
C ALA A 42 -14.93 32.70 34.55
N ASP A 43 -14.80 31.78 35.51
CA ASP A 43 -15.53 31.79 36.78
C ASP A 43 -14.94 32.81 37.80
N GLY A 44 -13.95 33.61 37.39
CA GLY A 44 -13.40 34.71 38.20
C GLY A 44 -12.30 34.33 39.20
N HIS A 45 -11.78 33.10 39.15
CA HIS A 45 -10.71 32.67 40.06
C HIS A 45 -9.40 33.42 39.77
N THR A 46 -8.64 33.67 40.82
CA THR A 46 -7.32 34.30 40.73
C THR A 46 -6.31 33.32 40.12
N ASN A 47 -5.25 33.87 39.49
CA ASN A 47 -4.18 33.02 38.94
C ASN A 47 -3.49 32.16 40.00
N GLN A 48 -3.51 32.55 41.28
CA GLN A 48 -2.93 31.78 42.38
C GLN A 48 -3.78 30.54 42.68
N GLU A 49 -5.11 30.69 42.76
CA GLU A 49 -6.04 29.57 42.97
C GLU A 49 -5.97 28.57 41.80
N ILE A 50 -5.95 29.08 40.57
CA ILE A 50 -5.82 28.25 39.36
C ILE A 50 -4.48 27.50 39.36
N ALA A 51 -3.40 28.14 39.81
CA ALA A 51 -2.08 27.50 39.86
C ALA A 51 -2.03 26.32 40.82
N VAL A 52 -2.64 26.46 42.00
CA VAL A 52 -2.75 25.40 43.00
C VAL A 52 -3.63 24.26 42.47
N GLN A 53 -4.82 24.56 41.97
CA GLN A 53 -5.79 23.54 41.60
C GLN A 53 -5.46 22.79 40.30
N CYS A 54 -4.78 23.44 39.36
CA CYS A 54 -4.34 22.81 38.11
C CYS A 54 -2.88 22.35 38.13
N GLU A 55 -2.15 22.53 39.24
CA GLU A 55 -0.72 22.20 39.38
C GLU A 55 0.13 22.77 38.23
N VAL A 56 -0.03 24.08 37.97
CA VAL A 56 0.66 24.79 36.88
C VAL A 56 1.22 26.12 37.35
N THR A 57 2.19 26.64 36.61
CA THR A 57 2.81 27.93 36.92
C THR A 57 1.96 29.10 36.40
N SER A 58 2.02 30.25 37.08
CA SER A 58 1.34 31.49 36.65
C SER A 58 1.65 31.92 35.20
N PRO A 59 2.89 31.76 34.67
CA PRO A 59 3.18 31.99 33.25
C PRO A 59 2.40 31.07 32.32
N ALA A 60 2.23 29.79 32.67
CA ALA A 60 1.45 28.85 31.87
C ALA A 60 -0.04 29.25 31.83
N ILE A 61 -0.61 29.66 32.96
CA ILE A 61 -1.99 30.17 33.02
C ILE A 61 -2.14 31.39 32.11
N THR A 62 -1.22 32.37 32.24
CA THR A 62 -1.22 33.58 31.41
C THR A 62 -1.12 33.24 29.93
N HIS A 63 -0.28 32.27 29.56
CA HIS A 63 -0.14 31.81 28.18
C HIS A 63 -1.45 31.24 27.63
N TRP A 64 -2.11 30.34 28.37
CA TRP A 64 -3.36 29.72 27.93
C TRP A 64 -4.53 30.70 27.91
N LYS A 65 -4.62 31.63 28.87
CA LYS A 65 -5.60 32.73 28.83
C LYS A 65 -5.43 33.57 27.56
N LYS A 66 -4.20 33.96 27.22
CA LYS A 66 -3.91 34.71 25.97
C LYS A 66 -4.30 33.93 24.72
N ARG A 67 -3.92 32.64 24.65
CA ARG A 67 -4.25 31.80 23.49
C ARG A 67 -5.76 31.60 23.33
N PHE A 68 -6.49 31.39 24.42
CA PHE A 68 -7.94 31.28 24.38
C PHE A 68 -8.61 32.58 23.91
N VAL A 69 -8.20 33.73 24.45
CA VAL A 69 -8.76 35.03 24.02
C VAL A 69 -8.47 35.31 22.54
N ALA A 70 -7.32 34.88 22.03
CA ALA A 70 -6.93 35.13 20.64
C ALA A 70 -7.52 34.13 19.63
N GLN A 71 -7.70 32.86 20.00
CA GLN A 71 -8.00 31.75 19.07
C GLN A 71 -9.18 30.87 19.53
N GLY A 72 -9.87 31.25 20.61
CA GLY A 72 -10.95 30.47 21.22
C GLY A 72 -10.49 29.06 21.64
N LEU A 73 -11.38 28.09 21.49
CA LEU A 73 -11.11 26.68 21.79
C LEU A 73 -9.96 26.08 20.97
N ALA A 74 -9.80 26.50 19.71
CA ALA A 74 -8.70 26.03 18.87
C ALA A 74 -7.33 26.37 19.47
N GLY A 75 -7.25 27.50 20.20
CA GLY A 75 -6.06 27.93 20.93
C GLY A 75 -5.62 27.00 22.07
N LEU A 76 -6.47 26.07 22.50
CA LEU A 76 -6.12 25.08 23.53
C LEU A 76 -5.42 23.85 22.95
N HIS A 77 -5.47 23.64 21.64
CA HIS A 77 -4.72 22.60 20.97
C HIS A 77 -3.24 23.02 20.82
N GLY A 78 -2.33 22.05 20.94
CA GLY A 78 -0.92 22.33 20.73
C GLY A 78 -0.68 22.68 19.26
N GLU A 79 0.12 23.71 19.01
CA GLU A 79 0.60 23.98 17.65
C GLU A 79 1.55 22.86 17.21
N ALA A 80 1.61 22.65 15.88
CA ALA A 80 2.62 21.79 15.29
C ALA A 80 3.99 22.31 15.71
N ARG A 81 4.70 21.53 16.53
CA ARG A 81 6.05 21.91 16.92
C ARG A 81 6.92 21.85 15.67
N PRO A 82 7.71 22.90 15.35
CA PRO A 82 8.68 22.79 14.29
C PRO A 82 9.60 21.61 14.64
N GLY A 83 9.53 20.57 13.81
CA GLY A 83 10.40 19.41 13.94
C GLY A 83 11.85 19.79 13.71
N ARG A 84 12.75 18.79 13.74
CA ARG A 84 14.14 19.01 13.33
C ARG A 84 14.15 19.66 11.94
N PRO A 85 14.90 20.76 11.73
CA PRO A 85 15.06 21.37 10.40
C PRO A 85 15.42 20.32 9.37
N ARG A 86 14.86 20.45 8.17
CA ARG A 86 15.12 19.52 7.07
C ARG A 86 16.60 19.58 6.72
N ALA A 87 17.26 18.42 6.69
CA ALA A 87 18.71 18.33 6.51
C ALA A 87 19.15 18.50 5.04
N HIS A 88 18.26 18.25 4.09
CA HIS A 88 18.51 18.34 2.65
C HIS A 88 17.44 19.21 2.03
N ASP A 89 17.85 20.15 1.17
CA ASP A 89 16.93 21.00 0.42
C ASP A 89 16.13 20.20 -0.62
N ASP A 90 15.26 20.88 -1.37
CA ASP A 90 14.46 20.22 -2.41
C ASP A 90 15.31 19.85 -3.62
N GLU A 91 16.32 20.67 -3.96
CA GLU A 91 17.21 20.43 -5.10
C GLU A 91 18.03 19.15 -4.91
N THR A 92 18.68 18.98 -3.75
CA THR A 92 19.46 17.77 -3.43
C THR A 92 18.58 16.51 -3.48
N VAL A 93 17.31 16.61 -3.07
CA VAL A 93 16.38 15.49 -3.14
C VAL A 93 15.92 15.22 -4.57
N ALA A 94 15.70 16.26 -5.38
CA ALA A 94 15.37 16.14 -6.79
C ALA A 94 16.52 15.49 -7.58
N GLU A 95 17.76 15.88 -7.33
CA GLU A 95 18.96 15.26 -7.93
C GLU A 95 19.04 13.76 -7.60
N LEU A 96 18.81 13.38 -6.33
CA LEU A 96 18.75 11.98 -5.92
C LEU A 96 17.68 11.21 -6.71
N LEU A 97 16.47 11.77 -6.82
CA LEU A 97 15.36 11.09 -7.51
C LEU A 97 15.61 10.98 -9.00
N ALA A 98 16.05 12.06 -9.66
CA ALA A 98 16.36 12.07 -11.08
C ALA A 98 17.40 11.00 -11.42
N LYS A 99 18.46 10.92 -10.61
CA LYS A 99 19.51 9.91 -10.76
C LYS A 99 18.97 8.49 -10.59
N VAL A 100 18.19 8.24 -9.54
CA VAL A 100 17.64 6.90 -9.28
C VAL A 100 16.63 6.46 -10.34
N LEU A 101 15.88 7.40 -10.94
CA LEU A 101 14.84 7.10 -11.92
C LEU A 101 15.36 6.96 -13.35
N HIS A 102 16.41 7.69 -13.72
CA HIS A 102 16.86 7.78 -15.11
C HIS A 102 18.21 7.11 -15.37
N GLU A 103 19.00 6.83 -14.34
CA GLU A 103 20.32 6.19 -14.50
C GLU A 103 20.36 4.80 -13.86
N LYS A 104 21.38 4.03 -14.21
CA LYS A 104 21.73 2.77 -13.55
C LYS A 104 23.06 2.91 -12.82
N PRO A 105 23.24 2.24 -11.68
CA PRO A 105 24.54 2.21 -11.02
C PRO A 105 25.56 1.47 -11.87
N ASP A 106 26.82 1.88 -11.75
CA ASP A 106 27.92 1.19 -12.40
C ASP A 106 28.03 -0.26 -11.89
N GLY A 107 28.18 -1.20 -12.81
CA GLY A 107 28.26 -2.63 -12.52
C GLY A 107 27.01 -3.28 -11.90
N ALA A 108 25.85 -2.62 -11.88
CA ALA A 108 24.63 -3.18 -11.30
C ALA A 108 23.34 -2.82 -12.08
N THR A 109 22.34 -3.68 -12.00
CA THR A 109 21.07 -3.51 -12.73
C THR A 109 20.14 -2.48 -12.08
N HIS A 110 20.22 -2.30 -10.76
CA HIS A 110 19.32 -1.44 -9.98
C HIS A 110 20.06 -0.73 -8.84
N TRP A 111 19.61 0.46 -8.47
CA TRP A 111 20.13 1.21 -7.33
C TRP A 111 19.88 0.50 -6.00
N SER A 112 20.93 0.33 -5.21
CA SER A 112 20.80 0.10 -3.78
C SER A 112 20.79 1.44 -3.03
N VAL A 113 20.21 1.46 -1.83
CA VAL A 113 20.28 2.64 -0.96
C VAL A 113 21.73 3.06 -0.68
N ARG A 114 22.66 2.08 -0.60
CA ARG A 114 24.08 2.35 -0.35
C ARG A 114 24.78 2.94 -1.56
N SER A 115 24.52 2.44 -2.77
CA SER A 115 25.13 2.97 -3.99
C SER A 115 24.59 4.36 -4.32
N ALA A 116 23.28 4.60 -4.16
CA ALA A 116 22.70 5.92 -4.33
C ALA A 116 23.24 6.92 -3.29
N ALA A 117 23.42 6.50 -2.04
CA ALA A 117 24.05 7.31 -0.99
C ALA A 117 25.51 7.68 -1.32
N ALA A 118 26.31 6.70 -1.76
CA ALA A 118 27.71 6.92 -2.10
C ALA A 118 27.88 7.93 -3.25
N GLN A 119 26.95 7.95 -4.20
CA GLN A 119 27.04 8.79 -5.38
C GLN A 119 26.39 10.17 -5.26
N THR A 120 25.48 10.36 -4.28
CA THR A 120 24.80 11.64 -4.02
C THR A 120 25.33 12.34 -2.76
N GLY A 121 26.17 11.67 -1.96
CA GLY A 121 26.66 12.20 -0.69
C GLY A 121 25.60 12.20 0.43
N ILE A 122 24.36 11.78 0.15
CA ILE A 122 23.27 11.71 1.12
C ILE A 122 23.44 10.45 1.97
N SER A 123 23.18 10.54 3.29
CA SER A 123 23.25 9.37 4.15
C SER A 123 22.29 8.26 3.73
N LYS A 124 22.69 6.99 3.87
CA LYS A 124 21.86 5.82 3.52
C LYS A 124 20.45 5.87 4.13
N SER A 125 20.33 6.34 5.37
CA SER A 125 19.03 6.43 6.06
C SER A 125 18.14 7.51 5.46
N SER A 126 18.73 8.62 5.01
CA SER A 126 18.00 9.69 4.33
C SER A 126 17.55 9.23 2.93
N VAL A 127 18.44 8.58 2.16
CA VAL A 127 18.07 7.99 0.86
C VAL A 127 16.91 7.01 1.01
N ALA A 128 16.99 6.07 1.95
CA ALA A 128 15.89 5.12 2.20
C ALA A 128 14.57 5.84 2.55
N ARG A 129 14.65 6.88 3.38
CA ARG A 129 13.47 7.68 3.75
C ARG A 129 12.89 8.42 2.56
N TYR A 130 13.71 9.02 1.69
CA TYR A 130 13.24 9.72 0.50
C TYR A 130 12.62 8.76 -0.51
N LEU A 131 13.28 7.63 -0.82
CA LEU A 131 12.72 6.64 -1.72
C LEU A 131 11.37 6.10 -1.21
N SER A 132 11.25 5.85 0.10
CA SER A 132 9.99 5.46 0.72
C SER A 132 8.92 6.56 0.63
N LEU A 133 9.29 7.81 0.93
CA LEU A 133 8.40 8.97 0.88
C LEU A 133 7.80 9.18 -0.52
N PHE A 134 8.60 8.99 -1.57
CA PHE A 134 8.18 9.15 -2.96
C PHE A 134 7.70 7.84 -3.61
N GLY A 135 7.65 6.74 -2.88
CA GLY A 135 7.22 5.43 -3.40
C GLY A 135 8.16 4.84 -4.46
N VAL A 136 9.40 5.31 -4.56
CA VAL A 136 10.38 4.82 -5.53
C VAL A 136 10.97 3.50 -5.04
N GLN A 137 10.84 2.46 -5.85
CA GLN A 137 11.26 1.09 -5.51
C GLN A 137 12.23 0.55 -6.57
N PRO A 138 13.52 0.96 -6.57
CA PRO A 138 14.43 0.62 -7.66
C PRO A 138 14.66 -0.88 -7.83
N HIS A 139 14.47 -1.68 -6.77
CA HIS A 139 14.61 -3.13 -6.78
C HIS A 139 13.41 -3.87 -7.41
N ARG A 140 12.36 -3.15 -7.80
CA ARG A 140 11.15 -3.73 -8.38
C ARG A 140 11.04 -3.33 -9.83
N SER A 141 10.72 -4.33 -10.64
CA SER A 141 10.36 -4.17 -12.04
C SER A 141 8.98 -4.76 -12.24
N LYS A 142 8.16 -4.09 -13.03
CA LYS A 142 6.87 -4.61 -13.49
C LYS A 142 6.93 -4.71 -15.01
N SER A 143 6.49 -5.84 -15.54
CA SER A 143 6.17 -5.91 -16.95
C SER A 143 4.95 -5.03 -17.21
N PHE A 144 4.94 -4.36 -18.35
CA PHE A 144 3.76 -3.70 -18.87
C PHE A 144 3.58 -4.15 -20.32
N LYS A 145 2.32 -4.31 -20.74
CA LYS A 145 1.97 -4.61 -22.12
C LYS A 145 0.99 -3.53 -22.55
N LEU A 146 1.37 -2.76 -23.57
CA LEU A 146 0.48 -1.81 -24.24
C LEU A 146 0.09 -2.44 -25.57
N SER A 147 -1.20 -2.46 -25.88
CA SER A 147 -1.67 -2.87 -27.20
C SER A 147 -1.61 -1.68 -28.16
N THR A 148 -1.13 -1.92 -29.38
CA THR A 148 -1.17 -0.95 -30.49
C THR A 148 -2.43 -1.09 -31.34
N ASP A 149 -3.34 -2.00 -30.99
CA ASP A 149 -4.58 -2.24 -31.71
C ASP A 149 -5.54 -1.04 -31.57
N PRO A 150 -5.96 -0.38 -32.68
CA PRO A 150 -6.92 0.72 -32.66
C PRO A 150 -8.24 0.36 -31.96
N TYR A 151 -8.65 -0.91 -31.99
CA TYR A 151 -9.88 -1.42 -31.38
C TYR A 151 -9.66 -2.07 -30.02
N PHE A 152 -8.49 -1.88 -29.39
CA PHE A 152 -8.15 -2.55 -28.14
C PHE A 152 -9.21 -2.37 -27.05
N VAL A 153 -9.71 -1.14 -26.86
CA VAL A 153 -10.70 -0.85 -25.82
C VAL A 153 -12.02 -1.58 -26.08
N GLU A 154 -12.46 -1.64 -27.34
CA GLU A 154 -13.68 -2.35 -27.72
C GLU A 154 -13.53 -3.85 -27.49
N LYS A 155 -12.44 -4.45 -27.99
CA LYS A 155 -12.15 -5.88 -27.78
C LYS A 155 -12.04 -6.25 -26.30
N VAL A 156 -11.41 -5.40 -25.49
CA VAL A 156 -11.34 -5.60 -24.03
C VAL A 156 -12.73 -5.54 -23.41
N ARG A 157 -13.57 -4.58 -23.80
CA ARG A 157 -14.95 -4.50 -23.31
C ARG A 157 -15.77 -5.72 -23.69
N ASP A 158 -15.63 -6.21 -24.91
CA ASP A 158 -16.34 -7.41 -25.37
C ASP A 158 -15.92 -8.64 -24.57
N ILE A 159 -14.61 -8.87 -24.41
CA ILE A 159 -14.07 -9.98 -23.62
C ILE A 159 -14.49 -9.87 -22.15
N VAL A 160 -14.34 -8.69 -21.53
CA VAL A 160 -14.78 -8.45 -20.15
C VAL A 160 -16.30 -8.64 -20.01
N GLY A 161 -17.07 -8.27 -21.04
CA GLY A 161 -18.50 -8.52 -21.12
C GLY A 161 -18.83 -10.01 -20.98
N LEU A 162 -18.08 -10.88 -21.65
CA LEU A 162 -18.25 -12.34 -21.52
C LEU A 162 -18.03 -12.86 -20.09
N TYR A 163 -17.13 -12.24 -19.32
CA TYR A 163 -16.92 -12.61 -17.91
C TYR A 163 -18.01 -12.07 -16.98
N LEU A 164 -18.46 -10.84 -17.19
CA LEU A 164 -19.42 -10.17 -16.30
C LEU A 164 -20.87 -10.58 -16.58
N SER A 165 -21.20 -10.89 -17.82
CA SER A 165 -22.55 -11.19 -18.28
C SER A 165 -22.47 -12.19 -19.44
N PRO A 166 -22.20 -13.47 -19.13
CA PRO A 166 -22.11 -14.49 -20.16
C PRO A 166 -23.45 -14.61 -20.92
N PRO A 167 -23.42 -15.00 -22.21
CA PRO A 167 -24.64 -15.22 -22.98
C PRO A 167 -25.54 -16.28 -22.33
N THR A 168 -26.86 -16.19 -22.59
CA THR A 168 -27.83 -17.16 -22.08
C THR A 168 -27.55 -18.55 -22.67
N ASN A 169 -27.59 -19.59 -21.84
CA ASN A 169 -27.27 -20.98 -22.21
C ASN A 169 -25.87 -21.17 -22.82
N ALA A 170 -24.91 -20.33 -22.42
CA ALA A 170 -23.54 -20.41 -22.89
C ALA A 170 -22.55 -20.70 -21.76
N LEU A 171 -21.54 -21.51 -22.07
CA LEU A 171 -20.39 -21.75 -21.23
C LEU A 171 -19.19 -20.95 -21.72
N VAL A 172 -18.64 -20.09 -20.88
CA VAL A 172 -17.42 -19.31 -21.19
C VAL A 172 -16.20 -19.99 -20.58
N LEU A 173 -15.29 -20.46 -21.44
CA LEU A 173 -14.06 -21.12 -21.05
C LEU A 173 -12.84 -20.31 -21.47
N CYS A 174 -11.90 -20.13 -20.54
CA CYS A 174 -10.62 -19.48 -20.78
C CYS A 174 -9.59 -20.57 -21.03
N VAL A 175 -9.12 -20.69 -22.26
CA VAL A 175 -8.14 -21.70 -22.64
C VAL A 175 -6.76 -21.07 -22.67
N ASP A 176 -5.84 -21.68 -21.93
CA ASP A 176 -4.45 -21.28 -21.89
C ASP A 176 -3.54 -22.51 -21.90
N GLU A 177 -2.27 -22.27 -22.19
CA GLU A 177 -1.25 -23.29 -22.17
C GLU A 177 -0.03 -22.87 -21.37
N LYS A 178 0.58 -23.87 -20.76
CA LYS A 178 1.91 -23.77 -20.19
C LYS A 178 2.80 -24.79 -20.88
N SER A 179 3.48 -24.35 -21.93
CA SER A 179 4.46 -25.15 -22.65
C SER A 179 5.78 -25.26 -21.88
N GLN A 180 6.58 -26.27 -22.26
CA GLN A 180 7.93 -26.50 -21.71
C GLN A 180 8.00 -26.60 -20.17
N CYS A 181 6.92 -27.06 -19.53
CA CYS A 181 6.91 -27.37 -18.11
C CYS A 181 7.96 -28.46 -17.84
N GLN A 182 9.03 -28.11 -17.15
CA GLN A 182 10.04 -29.08 -16.75
C GLN A 182 9.46 -30.00 -15.67
N ALA A 183 9.44 -31.30 -15.93
CA ALA A 183 9.05 -32.30 -14.94
C ALA A 183 10.27 -32.57 -14.04
N LEU A 184 10.35 -31.83 -12.93
CA LEU A 184 11.45 -31.89 -11.97
C LEU A 184 11.02 -32.64 -10.71
N GLU A 185 11.89 -33.54 -10.26
CA GLU A 185 11.77 -34.20 -8.96
C GLU A 185 12.99 -33.85 -8.11
N ARG A 186 12.76 -33.50 -6.83
CA ARG A 186 13.87 -33.25 -5.90
C ARG A 186 14.49 -34.58 -5.48
N THR A 187 15.81 -34.63 -5.49
CA THR A 187 16.55 -35.84 -5.10
C THR A 187 16.41 -36.20 -3.62
N GLN A 188 16.05 -35.22 -2.77
CA GLN A 188 15.87 -35.38 -1.34
C GLN A 188 14.68 -34.55 -0.85
N PRO A 189 14.03 -34.95 0.26
CA PRO A 189 12.96 -34.15 0.87
C PRO A 189 13.49 -32.79 1.36
N VAL A 190 12.60 -31.79 1.37
CA VAL A 190 12.90 -30.46 1.88
C VAL A 190 13.17 -30.53 3.39
N LEU A 191 14.25 -29.90 3.83
CA LEU A 191 14.54 -29.71 5.24
C LEU A 191 13.75 -28.51 5.76
N PRO A 192 12.82 -28.68 6.72
CA PRO A 192 11.99 -27.60 7.22
C PRO A 192 12.84 -26.53 7.91
N MET A 193 12.33 -25.29 7.95
CA MET A 193 13.00 -24.17 8.61
C MET A 193 13.08 -24.37 10.13
N GLY A 194 14.16 -23.91 10.75
CA GLY A 194 14.31 -23.87 12.21
C GLY A 194 15.06 -22.64 12.71
N LEU A 195 15.23 -22.54 14.02
CA LEU A 195 15.91 -21.40 14.65
C LEU A 195 17.38 -21.35 14.20
N GLY A 196 17.73 -20.33 13.41
CA GLY A 196 19.10 -20.10 12.95
C GLY A 196 19.47 -20.78 11.62
N TYR A 197 18.54 -21.49 10.96
CA TYR A 197 18.78 -22.06 9.64
C TYR A 197 17.55 -21.94 8.73
N LEU A 198 17.82 -21.63 7.47
CA LEU A 198 16.81 -21.48 6.43
C LEU A 198 16.26 -22.86 6.03
N GLU A 199 15.10 -22.85 5.37
CA GLU A 199 14.60 -24.02 4.65
C GLU A 199 15.66 -24.55 3.67
N GLY A 200 15.98 -25.84 3.79
CA GLY A 200 16.99 -26.49 2.97
C GLY A 200 16.35 -27.18 1.77
N VAL A 201 16.61 -26.66 0.58
CA VAL A 201 16.22 -27.30 -0.68
C VAL A 201 17.48 -27.81 -1.38
N THR A 202 17.52 -29.08 -1.75
CA THR A 202 18.64 -29.63 -2.51
C THR A 202 18.72 -28.99 -3.89
N HIS A 203 19.93 -28.60 -4.30
CA HIS A 203 20.18 -28.02 -5.61
C HIS A 203 20.07 -29.06 -6.74
N ASP A 204 20.33 -30.33 -6.42
CA ASP A 204 20.20 -31.45 -7.36
C ASP A 204 18.73 -31.82 -7.62
N TYR A 205 18.43 -32.10 -8.88
CA TYR A 205 17.11 -32.53 -9.33
C TYR A 205 17.23 -33.62 -10.40
N ILE A 206 16.24 -34.51 -10.45
CA ILE A 206 16.08 -35.48 -11.52
C ILE A 206 15.19 -34.84 -12.59
N ARG A 207 15.66 -34.87 -13.85
CA ARG A 207 14.93 -34.31 -14.99
C ARG A 207 14.21 -35.41 -15.74
N HIS A 208 12.87 -35.38 -15.71
CA HIS A 208 12.00 -36.33 -16.43
C HIS A 208 11.59 -35.83 -17.83
N GLY A 209 12.25 -34.78 -18.33
CA GLY A 209 11.93 -34.12 -19.60
C GLY A 209 11.00 -32.92 -19.44
N THR A 210 10.30 -32.57 -20.51
CA THR A 210 9.35 -31.44 -20.56
C THR A 210 7.97 -31.91 -20.97
N THR A 211 6.94 -31.31 -20.38
CA THR A 211 5.53 -31.52 -20.74
C THR A 211 4.87 -30.19 -21.11
N THR A 212 3.74 -30.26 -21.78
CA THR A 212 2.89 -29.11 -22.08
C THR A 212 1.55 -29.31 -21.39
N LEU A 213 1.16 -28.36 -20.54
CA LEU A 213 -0.13 -28.35 -19.89
C LEU A 213 -1.09 -27.50 -20.71
N PHE A 214 -2.19 -28.08 -21.15
CA PHE A 214 -3.35 -27.33 -21.65
C PHE A 214 -4.41 -27.27 -20.56
N ALA A 215 -5.03 -26.12 -20.37
CA ALA A 215 -6.07 -25.92 -19.36
C ALA A 215 -7.19 -25.04 -19.91
N ALA A 216 -8.42 -25.39 -19.54
CA ALA A 216 -9.63 -24.62 -19.81
C ALA A 216 -10.29 -24.31 -18.47
N LEU A 217 -10.33 -23.02 -18.11
CA LEU A 217 -10.93 -22.52 -16.89
C LEU A 217 -12.36 -22.06 -17.18
N ASN A 218 -13.33 -22.62 -16.45
CA ASN A 218 -14.70 -22.12 -16.46
C ASN A 218 -14.77 -20.78 -15.73
N ALA A 219 -15.14 -19.72 -16.46
CA ALA A 219 -15.19 -18.36 -15.92
C ALA A 219 -16.23 -18.19 -14.78
N ALA A 220 -17.29 -18.99 -14.77
CA ALA A 220 -18.38 -18.88 -13.80
C ALA A 220 -18.14 -19.72 -12.54
N THR A 221 -17.64 -20.96 -12.69
CA THR A 221 -17.49 -21.91 -11.58
C THR A 221 -16.07 -21.96 -11.01
N GLY A 222 -15.07 -21.54 -11.78
CA GLY A 222 -13.66 -21.68 -11.44
C GLY A 222 -13.11 -23.10 -11.64
N GLU A 223 -13.90 -24.02 -12.17
CA GLU A 223 -13.45 -25.38 -12.48
C GLU A 223 -12.45 -25.38 -13.64
N VAL A 224 -11.45 -26.27 -13.56
CA VAL A 224 -10.40 -26.37 -14.57
C VAL A 224 -10.39 -27.77 -15.18
N ILE A 225 -10.60 -27.83 -16.50
CA ILE A 225 -10.36 -29.02 -17.31
C ILE A 225 -8.94 -28.92 -17.83
N ALA A 226 -8.06 -29.85 -17.49
CA ALA A 226 -6.65 -29.78 -17.87
C ALA A 226 -6.11 -31.12 -18.37
N GLN A 227 -5.16 -31.05 -19.31
CA GLN A 227 -4.49 -32.23 -19.83
C GLN A 227 -3.01 -31.94 -20.13
N CYS A 228 -2.14 -32.85 -19.69
CA CYS A 228 -0.72 -32.84 -20.07
C CYS A 228 -0.51 -33.56 -21.42
N LYS A 229 0.31 -32.98 -22.29
CA LYS A 229 0.74 -33.55 -23.58
C LYS A 229 2.26 -33.53 -23.68
N SER A 230 2.82 -34.55 -24.32
CA SER A 230 4.28 -34.71 -24.49
C SER A 230 4.89 -33.75 -25.51
N ARG A 231 4.06 -33.11 -26.35
CA ARG A 231 4.49 -32.20 -27.42
C ARG A 231 3.60 -30.96 -27.45
N HIS A 232 4.14 -29.90 -28.00
CA HIS A 232 3.49 -28.61 -28.19
C HIS A 232 3.30 -28.35 -29.69
N ARG A 233 2.18 -28.80 -30.26
CA ARG A 233 1.79 -28.55 -31.65
C ARG A 233 0.27 -28.40 -31.73
N HIS A 234 -0.21 -27.88 -32.86
CA HIS A 234 -1.65 -27.72 -33.12
C HIS A 234 -2.45 -29.03 -32.99
N GLN A 235 -1.84 -30.18 -33.26
CA GLN A 235 -2.50 -31.49 -33.14
C GLN A 235 -2.87 -31.82 -31.69
N GLU A 236 -1.93 -31.59 -30.77
CA GLU A 236 -2.15 -31.78 -29.35
C GLU A 236 -3.17 -30.77 -28.79
N PHE A 237 -3.16 -29.53 -29.29
CA PHE A 237 -4.15 -28.51 -28.93
C PHE A 237 -5.56 -28.88 -29.43
N LEU A 238 -5.70 -29.30 -30.69
CA LEU A 238 -7.00 -29.74 -31.22
C LEU A 238 -7.52 -30.98 -30.50
N ALA A 239 -6.65 -31.91 -30.10
CA ALA A 239 -7.03 -33.04 -29.26
C ALA A 239 -7.51 -32.60 -27.87
N PHE A 240 -6.93 -31.53 -27.31
CA PHE A 240 -7.40 -30.94 -26.07
C PHE A 240 -8.77 -30.25 -26.24
N LEU A 241 -8.98 -29.48 -27.31
CA LEU A 241 -10.29 -28.88 -27.58
C LEU A 241 -11.40 -29.92 -27.72
N LYS A 242 -11.13 -31.06 -28.38
CA LYS A 242 -12.06 -32.19 -28.43
C LYS A 242 -12.35 -32.80 -27.05
N HIS A 243 -11.36 -32.82 -26.17
CA HIS A 243 -11.55 -33.30 -24.80
C HIS A 243 -12.42 -32.33 -23.99
N VAL A 244 -12.24 -31.02 -24.18
CA VAL A 244 -13.10 -29.99 -23.58
C VAL A 244 -14.53 -30.13 -24.08
N ASP A 245 -14.73 -30.24 -25.40
CA ASP A 245 -16.04 -30.43 -26.02
C ASP A 245 -16.80 -31.64 -25.45
N GLN A 246 -16.12 -32.77 -25.26
CA GLN A 246 -16.69 -33.97 -24.64
C GLN A 246 -16.99 -33.84 -23.14
N ALA A 247 -16.32 -32.91 -22.45
CA ALA A 247 -16.47 -32.69 -21.01
C ALA A 247 -17.59 -31.69 -20.66
N VAL A 248 -18.12 -31.00 -21.67
CA VAL A 248 -19.14 -29.94 -21.52
C VAL A 248 -20.51 -30.48 -21.93
N PRO A 249 -21.62 -30.02 -21.30
CA PRO A 249 -22.98 -30.41 -21.72
C PRO A 249 -23.30 -30.02 -23.17
N GLU A 250 -23.93 -30.92 -23.93
CA GLU A 250 -24.28 -30.72 -25.35
C GLU A 250 -25.35 -29.63 -25.58
N ASP A 251 -26.09 -29.23 -24.53
CA ASP A 251 -27.17 -28.24 -24.58
C ASP A 251 -26.70 -26.79 -24.41
N LEU A 252 -25.39 -26.58 -24.21
CA LEU A 252 -24.78 -25.26 -23.99
C LEU A 252 -23.88 -24.84 -25.14
N ASP A 253 -24.00 -23.57 -25.54
CA ASP A 253 -23.08 -22.96 -26.50
C ASP A 253 -21.72 -22.69 -25.84
N VAL A 254 -20.62 -23.14 -26.45
CA VAL A 254 -19.28 -22.98 -25.88
C VAL A 254 -18.57 -21.76 -26.46
N HIS A 255 -18.26 -20.79 -25.60
CA HIS A 255 -17.44 -19.62 -25.93
C HIS A 255 -16.02 -19.81 -25.39
N LEU A 256 -15.06 -19.93 -26.30
CA LEU A 256 -13.64 -20.05 -25.95
C LEU A 256 -12.95 -18.68 -26.02
N ILE A 257 -12.34 -18.26 -24.91
CA ILE A 257 -11.41 -17.15 -24.84
C ILE A 257 -10.01 -17.76 -24.86
N VAL A 258 -9.25 -17.52 -25.95
CA VAL A 258 -7.90 -18.06 -26.14
C VAL A 258 -6.94 -16.90 -26.29
N ASP A 259 -5.91 -16.81 -25.44
CA ASP A 259 -4.81 -15.87 -25.68
C ASP A 259 -3.93 -16.41 -26.82
N ASN A 260 -3.51 -15.50 -27.70
CA ASN A 260 -3.01 -15.67 -29.06
C ASN A 260 -2.11 -16.92 -29.25
N TYR A 261 -2.74 -18.08 -29.47
CA TYR A 261 -2.04 -19.36 -29.66
C TYR A 261 -1.42 -19.40 -31.06
N ALA A 262 -0.16 -19.02 -31.14
CA ALA A 262 0.64 -19.16 -32.35
C ALA A 262 1.37 -20.51 -32.31
N CYS A 263 0.95 -21.44 -33.16
CA CYS A 263 1.79 -22.58 -33.56
C CYS A 263 2.80 -22.14 -34.63
#